data_AF-A0A965IQ54-F1
#
_entry.id   AF-A0A965IQ54-F1
#
_cell.length_a   1.000
_cell.length_b   1.000
_cell.length_c   1.000
_cell.angle_alpha   90.00
_cell.angle_beta   90.00
_cell.angle_gamma   90.00
#
_symmetry.space_group_name_H-M   'P 1'
#
loop_
_entity.id
_entity.type
_entity.pdbx_description
1 polymer ?
#
loop_
_entity_poly.entity_id
_entity_poly.type
_entity_poly.pdbx_seq_one_letter_code
_entity_poly.pdbx_strand_id
1 'polypeptide(L)'
;MEKNSINLYLSRILSGFYIFIHNDKKYKLKYPDMDIKYSAEIYSEQFYEDNKFMDWLTDDSIVEALVDSGIWHYDGDDQLSKIEKQIDDYKVDLYENFLNPPKQKQTRRTLDSLKKSHAKLYNIRHSLDSLTAQGYASLIKHQYILIHSIFNLKDQRIFKSLKNIDYQKLNLLSNTIGENTIDITTFKKIARSDLWRNYWSANKDRIFDKPVISWTDEQRTLVVLTKMYDSAYEHPECPVDSVFEDDDMFDGWMIHQRRENEKLRSKNRTEKILEDKKLDKANEVFIMASSKDEAKSIYDLNDNTAMNIIKERNQAILGKTEVQLSELPDIQRELQIQQNQQMFDRKS
;
A
#
# COMPACT_ATOMS: atom_id res chain seq x y z
N MET A 1 8.77 19.72 -12.62
CA MET A 1 8.14 20.63 -11.64
C MET A 1 9.15 21.71 -11.34
N GLU A 2 8.80 22.96 -11.61
CA GLU A 2 9.68 24.09 -11.35
C GLU A 2 9.77 24.35 -9.83
N LYS A 3 10.90 24.88 -9.36
CA LYS A 3 11.10 25.27 -7.95
C LYS A 3 9.96 26.15 -7.39
N ASN A 4 9.30 26.90 -8.27
CA ASN A 4 8.13 27.72 -7.98
C ASN A 4 6.90 26.92 -7.50
N SER A 5 6.72 25.67 -7.94
CA SER A 5 5.59 24.84 -7.51
C SER A 5 5.79 24.29 -6.10
N ILE A 6 7.03 23.93 -5.72
CA ILE A 6 7.35 23.42 -4.37
C ILE A 6 7.05 24.47 -3.31
N ASN A 7 7.49 25.73 -3.53
CA ASN A 7 7.23 26.82 -2.60
C ASN A 7 5.73 27.06 -2.41
N LEU A 8 4.96 27.07 -3.50
CA LEU A 8 3.52 27.27 -3.45
C LEU A 8 2.81 26.17 -2.63
N TYR A 9 3.11 24.90 -2.91
CA TYR A 9 2.53 23.78 -2.18
C TYR A 9 2.96 23.76 -0.71
N LEU A 10 4.23 24.06 -0.43
CA LEU A 10 4.71 24.14 0.95
C LEU A 10 4.01 25.26 1.71
N SER A 11 3.86 26.46 1.12
CA SER A 11 3.10 27.56 1.74
C SER A 11 1.65 27.18 2.01
N ARG A 12 0.98 26.46 1.10
CA ARG A 12 -0.34 25.87 1.32
C ARG A 12 -0.37 24.95 2.54
N ILE A 13 0.54 23.97 2.59
CA ILE A 13 0.60 22.98 3.68
C ILE A 13 0.85 23.68 5.03
N LEU A 14 1.81 24.61 5.08
CA LEU A 14 2.12 25.39 6.28
C LEU A 14 0.94 26.24 6.74
N SER A 15 0.21 26.88 5.81
CA SER A 15 -0.92 27.75 6.14
C SER A 15 -2.17 27.01 6.63
N GLY A 16 -2.29 25.70 6.35
CA GLY A 16 -3.45 24.90 6.75
C GLY A 16 -4.75 25.24 5.99
N PHE A 17 -4.66 25.98 4.88
CA PHE A 17 -5.74 26.21 3.92
C PHE A 17 -5.15 26.36 2.52
N TYR A 18 -5.99 26.38 1.49
CA TYR A 18 -5.52 26.82 0.18
C TYR A 18 -6.55 27.63 -0.58
N ILE A 19 -6.04 28.40 -1.54
CA ILE A 19 -6.84 29.25 -2.41
C ILE A 19 -6.88 28.60 -3.79
N PHE A 20 -8.07 28.49 -4.36
CA PHE A 20 -8.28 27.99 -5.71
C PHE A 20 -9.18 28.92 -6.51
N ILE A 21 -9.10 28.81 -7.83
CA ILE A 21 -9.84 29.65 -8.78
C ILE A 21 -10.86 28.76 -9.48
N HIS A 22 -12.11 29.21 -9.49
CA HIS A 22 -13.18 28.58 -10.26
C HIS A 22 -14.02 29.69 -10.92
N ASN A 23 -14.15 29.66 -12.25
CA ASN A 23 -14.85 30.68 -13.04
C ASN A 23 -14.43 32.12 -12.68
N ASP A 24 -13.11 32.38 -12.71
CA ASP A 24 -12.47 33.67 -12.36
C ASP A 24 -12.72 34.18 -10.92
N LYS A 25 -13.34 33.35 -10.07
CA LYS A 25 -13.56 33.66 -8.66
C LYS A 25 -12.60 32.87 -7.78
N LYS A 26 -12.05 33.55 -6.79
CA LYS A 26 -11.15 32.96 -5.79
C LYS A 26 -11.96 32.44 -4.60
N TYR A 27 -11.70 31.19 -4.24
CA TYR A 27 -12.27 30.50 -3.10
C TYR A 27 -11.15 30.07 -2.14
N LYS A 28 -11.50 29.92 -0.86
CA LYS A 28 -10.60 29.46 0.18
C LYS A 28 -11.15 28.16 0.76
N LEU A 29 -10.40 27.06 0.64
CA LEU A 29 -10.70 25.82 1.33
C LEU A 29 -9.94 25.80 2.66
N LYS A 30 -10.68 25.81 3.76
CA LYS A 30 -10.11 25.55 5.10
C LYS A 30 -10.39 24.10 5.44
N TYR A 31 -9.38 23.36 5.90
CA TYR A 31 -9.61 21.98 6.33
C TYR A 31 -10.56 21.94 7.53
N PRO A 32 -11.48 20.96 7.60
CA PRO A 32 -12.43 20.85 8.69
C PRO A 32 -11.69 20.59 10.01
N ASP A 33 -12.13 21.26 11.06
CA ASP A 33 -11.75 20.94 12.43
C ASP A 33 -12.42 19.62 12.89
N MET A 34 -12.07 19.19 14.11
CA MET A 34 -12.62 17.95 14.67
C MET A 34 -14.13 18.02 14.88
N ASP A 35 -14.68 19.20 15.15
CA ASP A 35 -16.12 19.36 15.38
C ASP A 35 -16.90 19.15 14.08
N ILE A 36 -16.43 19.72 12.97
CA ILE A 36 -17.01 19.48 11.64
C ILE A 36 -16.87 18.01 11.24
N LYS A 37 -15.70 17.40 11.49
CA LYS A 37 -15.47 15.97 11.19
C LYS A 37 -16.42 15.07 11.97
N TYR A 38 -16.56 15.30 13.27
CA TYR A 38 -17.47 14.54 14.12
C TYR A 38 -18.94 14.74 13.75
N SER A 39 -19.33 15.98 13.45
CA SER A 39 -20.69 16.29 12.98
C SER A 39 -21.00 15.62 11.64
N ALA A 40 -20.03 15.56 10.73
CA ALA A 40 -20.16 14.83 9.46
C ALA A 40 -20.30 13.32 9.69
N GLU A 41 -19.58 12.75 10.67
CA GLU A 41 -19.71 11.34 11.05
C GLU A 41 -21.11 11.02 11.56
N ILE A 42 -21.62 11.82 12.51
CA ILE A 42 -22.99 11.64 13.03
C ILE A 42 -24.01 11.74 11.89
N TYR A 43 -23.85 12.72 11.01
CA TYR A 43 -24.78 12.92 9.89
C TYR A 43 -24.79 11.72 8.92
N SER A 44 -23.62 11.16 8.63
CA SER A 44 -23.44 9.96 7.82
C SER A 44 -24.05 8.72 8.48
N GLU A 45 -23.76 8.53 9.77
CA GLU A 45 -24.23 7.38 10.54
C GLU A 45 -25.75 7.38 10.68
N GLN A 46 -26.34 8.54 10.97
CA GLN A 46 -27.80 8.70 11.04
C GLN A 46 -28.46 8.32 9.73
N PHE A 47 -27.93 8.82 8.60
CA PHE A 47 -28.45 8.44 7.29
C PHE A 47 -28.35 6.93 7.08
N TYR A 48 -27.19 6.33 7.37
CA TYR A 48 -27.01 4.89 7.18
C TYR A 48 -27.99 4.09 8.04
N GLU A 49 -28.11 4.40 9.32
CA GLU A 49 -29.01 3.71 10.24
C GLU A 49 -30.49 3.82 9.84
N ASP A 50 -30.90 4.99 9.36
CA ASP A 50 -32.27 5.23 8.88
C ASP A 50 -32.58 4.45 7.57
N ASN A 51 -31.54 4.11 6.80
CA ASN A 51 -31.68 3.58 5.43
C ASN A 51 -31.14 2.15 5.25
N LYS A 52 -30.48 1.55 6.24
CA LYS A 52 -29.80 0.25 6.12
C LYS A 52 -30.72 -0.95 5.82
N PHE A 53 -32.01 -0.80 6.10
CA PHE A 53 -33.03 -1.81 5.82
C PHE A 53 -33.94 -1.44 4.63
N MET A 54 -33.59 -0.38 3.89
CA MET A 54 -34.26 -0.02 2.64
C MET A 54 -33.62 -0.73 1.44
N ASP A 55 -34.26 -0.63 0.28
CA ASP A 55 -33.84 -1.28 -0.99
C ASP A 55 -32.62 -0.59 -1.64
N TRP A 56 -31.49 -0.58 -0.93
CA TRP A 56 -30.20 -0.15 -1.48
C TRP A 56 -29.47 -1.32 -2.14
N LEU A 57 -28.62 -1.02 -3.11
CA LEU A 57 -27.71 -2.03 -3.67
C LEU A 57 -26.68 -2.45 -2.61
N THR A 58 -26.42 -3.74 -2.51
CA THR A 58 -25.29 -4.28 -1.74
C THR A 58 -24.01 -4.24 -2.59
N ASP A 59 -22.84 -4.38 -1.96
CA ASP A 59 -21.57 -4.49 -2.70
C ASP A 59 -21.60 -5.71 -3.65
N ASP A 60 -22.13 -6.84 -3.18
CA ASP A 60 -22.29 -8.05 -4.00
C ASP A 60 -23.19 -7.77 -5.22
N SER A 61 -24.33 -7.09 -5.04
CA SER A 61 -25.22 -6.73 -6.15
C SER A 61 -24.58 -5.75 -7.14
N ILE A 62 -23.70 -4.87 -6.69
CA ILE A 62 -22.92 -4.01 -7.60
C ILE A 62 -21.94 -4.85 -8.41
N VAL A 63 -21.21 -5.76 -7.78
CA VAL A 63 -20.27 -6.65 -8.48
C VAL A 63 -21.02 -7.51 -9.51
N GLU A 64 -22.16 -8.08 -9.14
CA GLU A 64 -23.04 -8.81 -10.06
C GLU A 64 -23.48 -7.92 -11.24
N ALA A 65 -23.96 -6.71 -10.99
CA ALA A 65 -24.37 -5.78 -12.05
C ALA A 65 -23.21 -5.39 -12.99
N LEU A 66 -22.00 -5.23 -12.46
CA LEU A 66 -20.80 -4.94 -13.25
C LEU A 66 -20.37 -6.16 -14.10
N VAL A 67 -20.53 -7.38 -13.58
CA VAL A 67 -20.25 -8.62 -14.32
C VAL A 67 -21.30 -8.86 -15.41
N ASP A 68 -22.59 -8.70 -15.09
CA ASP A 68 -23.70 -8.88 -16.02
C ASP A 68 -23.65 -7.88 -17.17
N SER A 69 -23.18 -6.65 -16.91
CA SER A 69 -22.95 -5.64 -17.94
C SER A 69 -21.67 -5.86 -18.78
N GLY A 70 -20.87 -6.89 -18.45
CA GLY A 70 -19.61 -7.20 -19.13
C GLY A 70 -18.49 -6.20 -18.88
N ILE A 71 -18.64 -5.32 -17.88
CA ILE A 71 -17.67 -4.29 -17.52
C ILE A 71 -16.63 -4.84 -16.54
N TRP A 72 -17.03 -5.82 -15.71
CA TRP A 72 -16.18 -6.51 -14.74
C TRP A 72 -16.13 -8.01 -15.00
N HIS A 73 -15.17 -8.69 -14.39
CA HIS A 73 -14.98 -10.14 -14.50
C HIS A 73 -15.19 -10.78 -13.14
N TYR A 74 -15.66 -12.03 -13.11
CA TYR A 74 -15.89 -12.75 -11.85
C TYR A 74 -14.61 -12.91 -11.01
N ASP A 75 -13.44 -12.99 -11.65
CA ASP A 75 -12.13 -13.03 -11.00
C ASP A 75 -11.47 -11.64 -10.89
N GLY A 76 -12.21 -10.56 -11.12
CA GLY A 76 -11.67 -9.20 -11.20
C GLY A 76 -11.00 -8.72 -9.90
N ASP A 77 -11.57 -9.05 -8.74
CA ASP A 77 -10.99 -8.67 -7.44
C ASP A 77 -9.67 -9.43 -7.17
N ASP A 78 -9.62 -10.71 -7.55
CA ASP A 78 -8.39 -11.51 -7.51
C ASP A 78 -7.32 -10.95 -8.45
N GLN A 79 -7.72 -10.51 -9.65
CA GLN A 79 -6.80 -9.88 -10.60
C GLN A 79 -6.25 -8.55 -10.05
N LEU A 80 -7.10 -7.74 -9.41
CA LEU A 80 -6.70 -6.48 -8.80
C LEU A 80 -5.64 -6.70 -7.71
N SER A 81 -5.90 -7.63 -6.79
CA SER A 81 -4.97 -8.02 -5.73
C SER A 81 -3.65 -8.57 -6.29
N LYS A 82 -3.71 -9.40 -7.36
CA LYS A 82 -2.51 -9.91 -8.04
C LYS A 82 -1.68 -8.79 -8.65
N ILE A 83 -2.31 -7.80 -9.29
CA ILE A 83 -1.61 -6.66 -9.90
C ILE A 83 -0.95 -5.80 -8.82
N GLU A 84 -1.61 -5.56 -7.68
CA GLU A 84 -1.01 -4.85 -6.54
C GLU A 84 0.27 -5.53 -6.06
N LYS A 85 0.20 -6.85 -5.86
CA LYS A 85 1.38 -7.63 -5.48
C LYS A 85 2.48 -7.57 -6.53
N GLN A 86 2.13 -7.66 -7.82
CA GLN A 86 3.10 -7.53 -8.91
C GLN A 86 3.76 -6.15 -8.93
N ILE A 87 3.02 -5.07 -8.68
CA ILE A 87 3.59 -3.71 -8.58
C ILE A 87 4.65 -3.69 -7.49
N ASP A 88 4.36 -4.24 -6.30
CA ASP A 88 5.33 -4.33 -5.20
C ASP A 88 6.56 -5.17 -5.59
N ASP A 89 6.37 -6.32 -6.22
CA ASP A 89 7.46 -7.20 -6.66
C ASP A 89 8.34 -6.53 -7.72
N TYR A 90 7.76 -5.80 -8.68
CA TYR A 90 8.52 -5.05 -9.68
C TYR A 90 9.23 -3.83 -9.11
N LYS A 91 8.70 -3.19 -8.05
CA LYS A 91 9.43 -2.15 -7.31
C LYS A 91 10.67 -2.72 -6.62
N VAL A 92 10.55 -3.89 -6.00
CA VAL A 92 11.70 -4.60 -5.41
C VAL A 92 12.71 -4.99 -6.48
N ASP A 93 12.27 -5.58 -7.61
CA ASP A 93 13.17 -5.90 -8.74
C ASP A 93 13.86 -4.66 -9.30
N LEU A 94 13.17 -3.52 -9.36
CA LEU A 94 13.75 -2.25 -9.80
C LEU A 94 14.88 -1.80 -8.86
N TYR A 95 14.65 -1.90 -7.54
CA TYR A 95 15.65 -1.61 -6.53
C TYR A 95 16.84 -2.57 -6.59
N GLU A 96 16.60 -3.89 -6.59
CA GLU A 96 17.68 -4.90 -6.61
C GLU A 96 18.57 -4.79 -7.86
N ASN A 97 18.02 -4.27 -8.96
CA ASN A 97 18.72 -4.11 -10.23
C ASN A 97 19.08 -2.65 -10.54
N PHE A 98 19.22 -1.81 -9.51
CA PHE A 98 19.57 -0.38 -9.65
C PHE A 98 20.96 -0.13 -10.29
N LEU A 99 21.82 -1.15 -10.41
CA LEU A 99 23.09 -1.09 -11.14
C LEU A 99 23.01 -1.60 -12.59
N ASN A 100 21.85 -2.07 -13.05
CA ASN A 100 21.63 -2.61 -14.39
C ASN A 100 20.65 -1.74 -15.22
N PRO A 101 21.13 -0.72 -15.97
CA PRO A 101 20.27 0.21 -16.69
C PRO A 101 19.33 -0.43 -17.74
N PRO A 102 19.77 -1.42 -18.55
CA PRO A 102 18.87 -2.13 -19.46
C PRO A 102 17.67 -2.78 -18.74
N LYS A 103 17.94 -3.48 -17.62
CA LYS A 103 16.88 -4.14 -16.85
C LYS A 103 15.96 -3.11 -16.21
N GLN A 104 16.48 -2.04 -15.63
CA GLN A 104 15.66 -0.95 -15.08
C GLN A 104 14.70 -0.36 -16.10
N LYS A 105 15.18 -0.09 -17.32
CA LYS A 105 14.34 0.48 -18.38
C LYS A 105 13.17 -0.44 -18.72
N GLN A 106 13.40 -1.75 -18.75
CA GLN A 106 12.35 -2.74 -18.96
C GLN A 106 11.39 -2.81 -17.78
N THR A 107 11.91 -2.97 -16.55
CA THR A 107 11.15 -3.03 -15.30
C THR A 107 10.23 -1.81 -15.13
N ARG A 108 10.72 -0.60 -15.43
CA ARG A 108 9.92 0.63 -15.37
C ARG A 108 8.75 0.64 -16.34
N ARG A 109 8.96 0.21 -17.59
CA ARG A 109 7.89 0.13 -18.59
C ARG A 109 6.78 -0.83 -18.14
N THR A 110 7.18 -1.97 -17.59
CA THR A 110 6.24 -2.94 -17.03
C THR A 110 5.50 -2.36 -15.83
N LEU A 111 6.19 -1.71 -14.91
CA LEU A 111 5.61 -1.08 -13.73
C LEU A 111 4.59 0.01 -14.11
N ASP A 112 4.91 0.87 -15.06
CA ASP A 112 4.00 1.89 -15.57
C ASP A 112 2.74 1.28 -16.20
N SER A 113 2.89 0.18 -16.94
CA SER A 113 1.76 -0.55 -17.50
C SER A 113 0.88 -1.15 -16.41
N LEU A 114 1.48 -1.79 -15.40
CA LEU A 114 0.75 -2.40 -14.28
C LEU A 114 -0.02 -1.35 -13.47
N LYS A 115 0.62 -0.21 -13.15
CA LYS A 115 -0.03 0.91 -12.44
C LYS A 115 -1.23 1.46 -13.20
N LYS A 116 -1.13 1.60 -14.53
CA LYS A 116 -2.25 2.04 -15.37
C LYS A 116 -3.39 1.02 -15.39
N SER A 117 -3.05 -0.26 -15.51
CA SER A 117 -4.04 -1.34 -15.46
C SER A 117 -4.74 -1.42 -14.10
N HIS A 118 -3.97 -1.32 -13.01
CA HIS A 118 -4.50 -1.26 -11.64
C HIS A 118 -5.47 -0.10 -11.47
N ALA A 119 -5.05 1.13 -11.80
CA ALA A 119 -5.89 2.31 -11.67
C ALA A 119 -7.18 2.18 -12.50
N LYS A 120 -7.10 1.61 -13.71
CA LYS A 120 -8.28 1.37 -14.54
C LYS A 120 -9.24 0.37 -13.88
N LEU A 121 -8.74 -0.78 -13.43
CA LEU A 121 -9.57 -1.81 -12.80
C LEU A 121 -10.17 -1.32 -11.48
N TYR A 122 -9.36 -0.67 -10.65
CA TYR A 122 -9.80 -0.06 -9.39
C TYR A 122 -10.97 0.92 -9.64
N ASN A 123 -10.83 1.82 -10.61
CA ASN A 123 -11.89 2.78 -10.94
C ASN A 123 -13.17 2.11 -11.45
N ILE A 124 -13.06 0.99 -12.18
CA ILE A 124 -14.23 0.23 -12.63
C ILE A 124 -14.92 -0.42 -11.44
N ARG A 125 -14.17 -1.14 -10.59
CA ARG A 125 -14.69 -1.82 -9.40
C ARG A 125 -15.47 -0.89 -8.49
N HIS A 126 -14.99 0.34 -8.33
CA HIS A 126 -15.54 1.34 -7.43
C HIS A 126 -16.45 2.38 -8.12
N SER A 127 -16.78 2.17 -9.40
CA SER A 127 -17.54 3.15 -10.19
C SER A 127 -18.97 3.36 -9.69
N LEU A 128 -19.55 2.37 -9.02
CA LEU A 128 -20.94 2.36 -8.57
C LEU A 128 -21.10 2.37 -7.05
N ASP A 129 -20.00 2.43 -6.27
CA ASP A 129 -20.03 2.32 -4.80
C ASP A 129 -21.00 3.29 -4.15
N SER A 130 -21.13 4.51 -4.71
CA SER A 130 -22.07 5.53 -4.23
C SER A 130 -23.55 5.14 -4.30
N LEU A 131 -23.89 4.05 -4.98
CA LEU A 131 -25.24 3.48 -5.05
C LEU A 131 -25.55 2.52 -3.90
N THR A 132 -24.56 2.14 -3.09
CA THR A 132 -24.80 1.44 -1.83
C THR A 132 -25.19 2.43 -0.74
N ALA A 133 -25.92 1.96 0.29
CA ALA A 133 -26.22 2.79 1.47
C ALA A 133 -24.95 3.33 2.12
N GLN A 134 -23.90 2.50 2.23
CA GLN A 134 -22.61 2.88 2.81
C GLN A 134 -21.86 3.91 1.95
N GLY A 135 -21.82 3.70 0.63
CA GLY A 135 -21.15 4.62 -0.29
C GLY A 135 -21.88 5.96 -0.38
N TYR A 136 -23.21 5.95 -0.36
CA TYR A 136 -23.99 7.18 -0.29
C TYR A 136 -23.81 7.91 1.05
N ALA A 137 -23.74 7.18 2.17
CA ALA A 137 -23.40 7.75 3.48
C ALA A 137 -22.02 8.45 3.44
N SER A 138 -21.02 7.81 2.83
CA SER A 138 -19.70 8.41 2.60
C SER A 138 -19.77 9.66 1.71
N LEU A 139 -20.60 9.65 0.67
CA LEU A 139 -20.82 10.81 -0.20
C LEU A 139 -21.41 12.00 0.56
N ILE A 140 -22.46 11.80 1.36
CA ILE A 140 -23.08 12.89 2.13
C ILE A 140 -22.14 13.42 3.22
N LYS A 141 -21.31 12.55 3.82
CA LYS A 141 -20.26 12.94 4.76
C LYS A 141 -19.27 13.88 4.10
N HIS A 142 -18.80 13.51 2.90
CA HIS A 142 -17.89 14.34 2.13
C HIS A 142 -18.51 15.69 1.76
N GLN A 143 -19.76 15.69 1.28
CA GLN A 143 -20.50 16.91 0.98
C GLN A 143 -20.64 17.80 2.22
N TYR A 144 -21.00 17.24 3.37
CA TYR A 144 -21.09 17.97 4.64
C TYR A 144 -19.78 18.69 4.94
N ILE A 145 -18.65 17.98 4.86
CA ILE A 145 -17.32 18.57 5.07
C ILE A 145 -17.10 19.76 4.13
N LEU A 146 -17.35 19.60 2.82
CA LEU A 146 -17.16 20.67 1.84
C LEU A 146 -18.05 21.90 2.11
N ILE A 147 -19.32 21.68 2.43
CA ILE A 147 -20.29 22.74 2.77
C ILE A 147 -19.75 23.61 3.91
N HIS A 148 -19.14 22.99 4.91
CA HIS A 148 -18.60 23.66 6.09
C HIS A 148 -17.15 24.17 5.93
N SER A 149 -16.48 23.82 4.83
CA SER A 149 -15.04 24.05 4.61
C SER A 149 -14.72 25.06 3.50
N ILE A 150 -15.70 25.43 2.66
CA ILE A 150 -15.48 26.36 1.54
C ILE A 150 -15.93 27.79 1.89
N PHE A 151 -14.99 28.73 1.77
CA PHE A 151 -15.15 30.14 2.11
C PHE A 151 -14.83 31.04 0.91
N ASN A 152 -15.37 32.26 0.92
CA ASN A 152 -14.85 33.35 0.11
C ASN A 152 -13.57 33.95 0.74
N LEU A 153 -12.91 34.87 0.03
CA LEU A 153 -11.71 35.55 0.55
C LEU A 153 -11.97 36.47 1.75
N LYS A 154 -13.24 36.78 2.06
CA LYS A 154 -13.65 37.53 3.26
C LYS A 154 -13.99 36.60 4.43
N ASP A 155 -13.59 35.34 4.36
CA ASP A 155 -13.84 34.30 5.37
C ASP A 155 -15.33 34.04 5.67
N GLN A 156 -16.22 34.30 4.71
CA GLN A 156 -17.64 33.93 4.80
C GLN A 156 -17.87 32.61 4.07
N ARG A 157 -18.61 31.68 4.70
CA ARG A 157 -18.97 30.39 4.09
C ARG A 157 -19.78 30.60 2.82
N ILE A 158 -19.43 29.85 1.77
CA ILE A 158 -20.17 29.87 0.50
C ILE A 158 -21.55 29.24 0.68
N PHE A 159 -21.63 28.16 1.46
CA PHE A 159 -22.86 27.46 1.78
C PHE A 159 -23.26 27.80 3.23
N LYS A 160 -24.49 28.33 3.40
CA LYS A 160 -24.95 28.83 4.71
C LYS A 160 -25.75 27.80 5.51
N SER A 161 -26.39 26.84 4.84
CA SER A 161 -27.29 25.87 5.47
C SER A 161 -27.34 24.59 4.62
N LEU A 162 -27.57 23.46 5.28
CA LEU A 162 -27.80 22.16 4.64
C LEU A 162 -29.13 22.09 3.86
N LYS A 163 -30.10 22.95 4.20
CA LYS A 163 -31.46 22.85 3.62
C LYS A 163 -31.57 23.42 2.20
N ASN A 164 -30.78 24.45 1.88
CA ASN A 164 -30.86 25.19 0.62
C ASN A 164 -29.49 25.23 -0.05
N ILE A 165 -29.01 24.08 -0.50
CA ILE A 165 -27.72 23.94 -1.17
C ILE A 165 -27.93 23.87 -2.68
N ASP A 166 -27.15 24.69 -3.39
CA ASP A 166 -26.93 24.53 -4.82
C ASP A 166 -25.94 23.37 -5.04
N TYR A 167 -26.47 22.16 -5.22
CA TYR A 167 -25.67 20.94 -5.40
C TYR A 167 -24.88 20.95 -6.71
N GLN A 168 -25.37 21.64 -7.75
CA GLN A 168 -24.60 21.79 -8.99
C GLN A 168 -23.32 22.57 -8.72
N LYS A 169 -23.43 23.70 -8.00
CA LYS A 169 -22.28 24.49 -7.58
C LYS A 169 -21.37 23.73 -6.62
N LEU A 170 -21.92 22.96 -5.68
CA LEU A 170 -21.12 22.12 -4.78
C LEU A 170 -20.29 21.10 -5.55
N ASN A 171 -20.89 20.39 -6.51
CA ASN A 171 -20.19 19.41 -7.34
C ASN A 171 -19.12 20.04 -8.21
N LEU A 172 -19.39 21.20 -8.83
CA LEU A 172 -18.40 21.93 -9.62
C LEU A 172 -17.18 22.37 -8.77
N LEU A 173 -17.43 22.88 -7.56
CA LEU A 173 -16.36 23.26 -6.64
C LEU A 173 -15.62 22.02 -6.12
N SER A 174 -16.32 20.93 -5.84
CA SER A 174 -15.73 19.65 -5.43
C SER A 174 -14.77 19.12 -6.50
N ASN A 175 -15.19 19.11 -7.77
CA ASN A 175 -14.34 18.69 -8.88
C ASN A 175 -13.10 19.58 -9.01
N THR A 176 -13.26 20.90 -8.91
CA THR A 176 -12.13 21.85 -8.95
C THR A 176 -11.16 21.61 -7.78
N ILE A 177 -11.69 21.29 -6.59
CA ILE A 177 -10.88 20.93 -5.42
C ILE A 177 -10.11 19.62 -5.68
N GLY A 178 -10.77 18.62 -6.25
CA GLY A 178 -10.18 17.34 -6.65
C GLY A 178 -9.01 17.51 -7.62
N GLU A 179 -9.17 18.36 -8.63
CA GLU A 179 -8.12 18.69 -9.61
C GLU A 179 -6.91 19.42 -8.97
N ASN A 180 -7.11 20.10 -7.85
CA ASN A 180 -6.07 20.81 -7.10
C ASN A 180 -5.51 20.00 -5.92
N THR A 181 -5.79 18.71 -5.84
CA THR A 181 -5.18 17.84 -4.83
C THR A 181 -3.67 17.70 -5.05
N ILE A 182 -2.92 17.53 -3.96
CA ILE A 182 -1.47 17.34 -4.04
C ILE A 182 -1.20 15.84 -4.12
N ASP A 183 -0.58 15.40 -5.22
CA ASP A 183 -0.17 14.01 -5.38
C ASP A 183 0.90 13.58 -4.37
N ILE A 184 0.90 12.30 -4.03
CA ILE A 184 1.90 11.70 -3.13
C ILE A 184 3.34 11.92 -3.62
N THR A 185 3.57 11.92 -4.93
CA THR A 185 4.89 12.19 -5.54
C THR A 185 5.36 13.61 -5.25
N THR A 186 4.44 14.56 -5.16
CA THR A 186 4.72 15.95 -4.80
C THR A 186 5.06 16.06 -3.33
N PHE A 187 4.32 15.38 -2.44
CA PHE A 187 4.66 15.32 -1.02
C PHE A 187 6.04 14.71 -0.78
N LYS A 188 6.38 13.59 -1.45
CA LYS A 188 7.72 12.97 -1.39
C LYS A 188 8.83 13.94 -1.81
N LYS A 189 8.61 14.71 -2.87
CA LYS A 189 9.55 15.77 -3.32
C LYS A 189 9.69 16.90 -2.30
N ILE A 190 8.59 17.37 -1.70
CA ILE A 190 8.63 18.41 -0.66
C ILE A 190 9.40 17.89 0.57
N ALA A 191 9.09 16.67 1.02
CA ALA A 191 9.73 16.05 2.18
C ALA A 191 11.27 15.95 2.02
N ARG A 192 11.76 15.71 0.80
CA ARG A 192 13.21 15.67 0.51
C ARG A 192 13.84 17.05 0.27
N SER A 193 13.04 18.10 0.04
CA SER A 193 13.55 19.42 -0.35
C SER A 193 14.28 20.13 0.79
N ASP A 194 15.37 20.83 0.46
CA ASP A 194 16.16 21.59 1.44
C ASP A 194 15.33 22.63 2.19
N LEU A 195 14.39 23.28 1.50
CA LEU A 195 13.53 24.29 2.10
C LEU A 195 12.70 23.70 3.24
N TRP A 196 12.06 22.56 3.03
CA TRP A 196 11.31 21.88 4.08
C TRP A 196 12.23 21.33 5.16
N ARG A 197 13.36 20.70 4.80
CA ARG A 197 14.33 20.17 5.77
C ARG A 197 14.87 21.26 6.72
N ASN A 198 14.99 22.50 6.25
CA ASN A 198 15.36 23.64 7.11
C ASN A 198 14.28 23.94 8.16
N TYR A 199 12.99 23.93 7.79
CA TYR A 199 11.91 24.08 8.77
C TYR A 199 11.87 22.88 9.74
N TRP A 200 11.96 21.67 9.21
CA TRP A 200 11.91 20.43 9.99
C TRP A 200 13.05 20.34 11.01
N SER A 201 14.29 20.62 10.60
CA SER A 201 15.46 20.57 11.49
C SER A 201 15.46 21.67 12.54
N ALA A 202 14.86 22.83 12.25
CA ALA A 202 14.77 23.93 13.22
C ALA A 202 13.85 23.60 14.41
N ASN A 203 12.76 22.86 14.20
CA ASN A 203 11.83 22.49 15.28
C ASN A 203 11.01 21.23 14.96
N LYS A 204 11.60 20.05 15.17
CA LYS A 204 10.95 18.75 14.90
C LYS A 204 9.67 18.54 15.72
N ASP A 205 9.65 19.01 16.97
CA ASP A 205 8.56 18.75 17.92
C ASP A 205 7.37 19.69 17.76
N ARG A 206 7.59 20.88 17.20
CA ARG A 206 6.57 21.93 17.08
C ARG A 206 6.62 22.64 15.73
N ILE A 207 6.64 21.84 14.67
CA ILE A 207 6.72 22.30 13.27
C ILE A 207 5.50 23.13 12.84
N PHE A 208 4.34 22.87 13.44
CA PHE A 208 3.13 23.66 13.27
C PHE A 208 2.75 24.31 14.61
N ASP A 209 2.10 25.47 14.55
CA ASP A 209 1.69 26.31 15.68
C ASP A 209 0.51 25.76 16.51
N LYS A 210 0.09 24.53 16.22
CA LYS A 210 -1.13 23.90 16.72
C LYS A 210 -0.90 22.43 17.09
N PRO A 211 -1.71 21.85 17.99
CA PRO A 211 -1.57 20.45 18.39
C PRO A 211 -1.83 19.51 17.21
N VAL A 212 -1.26 18.30 17.28
CA VAL A 212 -1.33 17.27 16.21
C VAL A 212 -2.76 16.94 15.81
N ILE A 213 -3.71 16.95 16.76
CA ILE A 213 -5.13 16.71 16.49
C ILE A 213 -5.76 17.75 15.55
N SER A 214 -5.20 18.96 15.50
CA SER A 214 -5.65 20.05 14.65
C SER A 214 -4.88 20.15 13.33
N TRP A 215 -3.99 19.19 13.05
CA TRP A 215 -3.25 19.16 11.79
C TRP A 215 -4.15 18.75 10.63
N THR A 216 -3.95 19.42 9.50
CA THR A 216 -4.60 19.01 8.26
C THR A 216 -4.08 17.64 7.81
N ASP A 217 -4.81 16.97 6.93
CA ASP A 217 -4.34 15.69 6.38
C ASP A 217 -3.05 15.89 5.58
N GLU A 218 -2.91 17.00 4.85
CA GLU A 218 -1.67 17.35 4.14
C GLU A 218 -0.47 17.55 5.08
N GLN A 219 -0.67 18.23 6.22
CA GLN A 219 0.36 18.43 7.24
C GLN A 219 0.82 17.10 7.84
N ARG A 220 -0.13 16.22 8.18
CA ARG A 220 0.18 14.88 8.69
C ARG A 220 0.93 14.05 7.66
N THR A 221 0.45 14.00 6.42
CA THR A 221 1.10 13.27 5.33
C THR A 221 2.54 13.73 5.13
N LEU A 222 2.79 15.05 5.09
CA LEU A 222 4.14 15.58 4.95
C LEU A 222 5.06 15.15 6.10
N VAL A 223 4.59 15.25 7.36
CA VAL A 223 5.39 14.85 8.53
C VAL A 223 5.65 13.34 8.54
N VAL A 224 4.66 12.52 8.21
CA VAL A 224 4.82 11.05 8.14
C VAL A 224 5.87 10.67 7.10
N LEU A 225 5.80 11.26 5.90
CA LEU A 225 6.81 11.01 4.86
C LEU A 225 8.19 11.52 5.27
N THR A 226 8.26 12.67 5.94
CA THR A 226 9.54 13.22 6.43
C THR A 226 10.17 12.27 7.44
N LYS A 227 9.39 11.75 8.40
CA LYS A 227 9.86 10.75 9.36
C LYS A 227 10.30 9.46 8.67
N MET A 228 9.57 9.00 7.65
CA MET A 228 9.97 7.85 6.84
C MET A 228 11.35 8.07 6.20
N TYR A 229 11.61 9.25 5.64
CA TYR A 229 12.93 9.57 5.09
C TYR A 229 14.00 9.68 6.18
N ASP A 230 13.75 10.36 7.30
CA ASP A 230 14.67 10.41 8.44
C ASP A 230 15.07 8.98 8.89
N SER A 231 14.08 8.10 9.08
CA SER A 231 14.32 6.70 9.46
C SER A 231 15.11 5.91 8.40
N ALA A 232 14.91 6.22 7.11
CA ALA A 232 15.67 5.59 6.04
C ALA A 232 17.14 6.07 6.00
N TYR A 233 17.38 7.36 6.20
CA TYR A 233 18.73 7.92 6.29
C TYR A 233 19.50 7.42 7.53
N GLU A 234 18.79 7.13 8.62
CA GLU A 234 19.35 6.58 9.86
C GLU A 234 19.53 5.05 9.82
N HIS A 235 19.04 4.36 8.78
CA HIS A 235 19.13 2.90 8.68
C HIS A 235 20.58 2.44 8.42
N PRO A 236 21.05 1.35 9.06
CA PRO A 236 22.42 0.83 8.84
C PRO A 236 22.72 0.48 7.37
N GLU A 237 21.69 -0.01 6.66
CA GLU A 237 21.72 -0.31 5.23
C GLU A 237 21.03 0.78 4.41
N CYS A 238 21.32 2.05 4.72
CA CYS A 238 20.80 3.21 4.00
C CYS A 238 21.15 3.08 2.50
N PRO A 239 20.17 3.23 1.58
CA PRO A 239 20.42 3.12 0.15
C PRO A 239 21.14 4.36 -0.38
N VAL A 240 21.70 4.27 -1.58
CA VAL A 240 22.38 5.40 -2.24
C VAL A 240 21.39 6.51 -2.63
N ASP A 241 21.86 7.76 -2.75
CA ASP A 241 21.01 8.92 -3.04
C ASP A 241 20.16 8.76 -4.33
N SER A 242 20.69 8.08 -5.35
CA SER A 242 19.94 7.81 -6.59
C SER A 242 18.67 6.99 -6.36
N VAL A 243 18.62 6.17 -5.29
CA VAL A 243 17.41 5.44 -4.88
C VAL A 243 16.43 6.39 -4.19
N PHE A 244 16.89 7.34 -3.36
CA PHE A 244 16.03 8.33 -2.73
C PHE A 244 15.36 9.28 -3.72
N GLU A 245 16.04 9.61 -4.81
CA GLU A 245 15.52 10.48 -5.88
C GLU A 245 14.41 9.80 -6.69
N ASP A 246 14.36 8.46 -6.68
CA ASP A 246 13.41 7.66 -7.42
C ASP A 246 12.34 7.06 -6.50
N ASP A 247 11.11 7.56 -6.62
CA ASP A 247 10.01 7.15 -5.73
C ASP A 247 9.72 5.63 -5.78
N ASP A 248 9.90 4.97 -6.92
CA ASP A 248 9.62 3.54 -7.08
C ASP A 248 10.76 2.67 -6.56
N MET A 249 12.02 3.08 -6.76
CA MET A 249 13.16 2.39 -6.17
C MET A 249 13.17 2.53 -4.64
N PHE A 250 12.86 3.71 -4.12
CA PHE A 250 12.77 3.92 -2.67
C PHE A 250 11.65 3.07 -2.05
N ASP A 251 10.47 3.03 -2.68
CA ASP A 251 9.40 2.12 -2.25
C ASP A 251 9.86 0.65 -2.32
N GLY A 252 10.58 0.26 -3.37
CA GLY A 252 11.17 -1.07 -3.52
C GLY A 252 12.12 -1.44 -2.38
N TRP A 253 13.01 -0.52 -1.97
CA TRP A 253 13.89 -0.69 -0.83
C TRP A 253 13.11 -0.87 0.48
N MET A 254 12.10 -0.03 0.73
CA MET A 254 11.25 -0.14 1.93
C MET A 254 10.54 -1.50 1.98
N ILE A 255 10.03 -1.98 0.85
CA ILE A 255 9.38 -3.30 0.75
C ILE A 255 10.40 -4.42 0.98
N HIS A 256 11.59 -4.34 0.38
CA HIS A 256 12.68 -5.28 0.58
C HIS A 256 13.06 -5.39 2.07
N GLN A 257 13.30 -4.27 2.73
CA GLN A 257 13.63 -4.21 4.15
C GLN A 257 12.51 -4.78 5.03
N ARG A 258 11.23 -4.51 4.72
CA ARG A 258 10.10 -5.12 5.43
C ARG A 258 10.12 -6.65 5.30
N ARG A 259 10.28 -7.17 4.08
CA ARG A 259 10.29 -8.62 3.80
C ARG A 259 11.45 -9.33 4.52
N GLU A 260 12.64 -8.75 4.50
CA GLU A 260 13.81 -9.33 5.19
C GLU A 260 13.63 -9.32 6.71
N ASN A 261 13.09 -8.23 7.28
CA ASN A 261 12.78 -8.16 8.70
C ASN A 261 11.71 -9.18 9.14
N GLU A 262 10.69 -9.41 8.32
CA GLU A 262 9.66 -10.43 8.56
C GLU A 262 10.26 -11.84 8.53
N LYS A 263 11.10 -12.15 7.52
CA LYS A 263 11.83 -13.42 7.45
C LYS A 263 12.73 -13.64 8.66
N LEU A 264 13.50 -12.62 9.07
CA LEU A 264 14.39 -12.71 10.23
C LEU A 264 13.60 -12.94 11.52
N ARG A 265 12.49 -12.23 11.72
CA ARG A 265 11.61 -12.43 12.88
C ARG A 265 11.00 -13.84 12.89
N SER A 266 10.56 -14.33 11.75
CA SER A 266 10.02 -15.69 11.62
C SER A 266 11.08 -16.74 11.90
N LYS A 267 12.30 -16.55 11.38
CA LYS A 267 13.45 -17.41 11.65
C LYS A 267 13.79 -17.44 13.14
N ASN A 268 13.93 -16.27 13.78
CA ASN A 268 14.22 -16.17 15.22
C ASN A 268 13.11 -16.80 16.09
N ARG A 269 11.83 -16.67 15.69
CA ARG A 269 10.71 -17.30 16.39
C ARG A 269 10.79 -18.82 16.26
N THR A 270 11.07 -19.32 15.06
CA THR A 270 11.25 -20.75 14.81
C THR A 270 12.44 -21.32 15.57
N GLU A 271 13.60 -20.65 15.53
CA GLU A 271 14.79 -21.05 16.29
C GLU A 271 14.51 -21.17 17.78
N LYS A 272 13.79 -20.21 18.39
CA LYS A 272 13.38 -20.30 19.80
C LYS A 272 12.47 -21.50 20.11
N ILE A 273 11.63 -21.92 19.17
CA ILE A 273 10.79 -23.13 19.34
C ILE A 273 11.64 -24.41 19.27
N LEU A 274 12.78 -24.34 18.58
CA LEU A 274 13.69 -25.45 18.35
C LEU A 274 14.88 -25.49 19.34
N GLU A 275 15.18 -24.40 20.04
CA GLU A 275 16.37 -24.22 20.91
C GLU A 275 16.52 -25.33 21.98
N ASP A 276 15.39 -25.83 22.52
CA ASP A 276 15.38 -26.89 23.52
C ASP A 276 15.20 -28.31 22.94
N LYS A 277 15.13 -28.44 21.60
CA LYS A 277 14.92 -29.72 20.92
C LYS A 277 16.26 -30.23 20.41
N LYS A 278 16.66 -31.43 20.84
CA LYS A 278 17.86 -32.13 20.33
C LYS A 278 17.65 -32.56 18.87
N LEU A 279 17.94 -31.66 17.93
CA LEU A 279 17.69 -31.84 16.49
C LEU A 279 18.95 -32.13 15.67
N ASP A 280 20.11 -32.27 16.31
CA ASP A 280 21.42 -32.47 15.65
C ASP A 280 21.50 -33.73 14.77
N LYS A 281 20.53 -34.64 14.87
CA LYS A 281 20.41 -35.87 14.07
C LYS A 281 19.16 -35.91 13.19
N ALA A 282 18.36 -34.84 13.18
CA ALA A 282 17.15 -34.77 12.39
C ALA A 282 17.50 -34.29 10.97
N ASN A 283 17.24 -35.15 9.98
CA ASN A 283 17.34 -34.74 8.58
C ASN A 283 16.22 -33.76 8.21
N GLU A 284 15.07 -33.84 8.89
CA GLU A 284 13.90 -33.00 8.66
C GLU A 284 13.23 -32.63 9.98
N VAL A 285 12.71 -31.40 10.05
CA VAL A 285 12.02 -30.89 11.24
C VAL A 285 10.64 -30.41 10.82
N PHE A 286 9.61 -31.09 11.33
CA PHE A 286 8.22 -30.70 11.11
C PHE A 286 7.76 -29.81 12.26
N ILE A 287 7.25 -28.63 11.92
CA ILE A 287 6.67 -27.68 12.87
C ILE A 287 5.18 -27.62 12.60
N MET A 288 4.39 -27.91 13.63
CA MET A 288 2.94 -27.81 13.55
C MET A 288 2.54 -26.33 13.64
N ALA A 289 1.90 -25.84 12.59
CA ALA A 289 1.36 -24.49 12.51
C ALA A 289 -0.09 -24.44 13.01
N SER A 290 -0.45 -23.31 13.62
CA SER A 290 -1.79 -23.05 14.17
C SER A 290 -2.75 -22.48 13.12
N SER A 291 -2.21 -21.99 11.99
CA SER A 291 -2.95 -21.38 10.89
C SER A 291 -2.26 -21.64 9.55
N LYS A 292 -3.00 -21.45 8.44
CA LYS A 292 -2.46 -21.54 7.09
C LYS A 292 -1.34 -20.52 6.84
N ASP A 293 -1.47 -19.32 7.40
CA ASP A 293 -0.47 -18.25 7.24
C ASP A 293 0.82 -18.56 8.01
N GLU A 294 0.71 -19.11 9.22
CA GLU A 294 1.86 -19.59 9.98
C GLU A 294 2.55 -20.76 9.27
N ALA A 295 1.78 -21.70 8.70
CA ALA A 295 2.32 -22.81 7.92
C ALA A 295 3.12 -22.33 6.71
N LYS A 296 2.59 -21.34 5.99
CA LYS A 296 3.26 -20.71 4.86
C LYS A 296 4.54 -19.99 5.28
N SER A 297 4.50 -19.22 6.38
CA SER A 297 5.69 -18.54 6.88
C SER A 297 6.80 -19.52 7.27
N ILE A 298 6.47 -20.64 7.93
CA ILE A 298 7.43 -21.70 8.25
C ILE A 298 7.97 -22.34 6.97
N TYR A 299 7.10 -22.62 5.99
CA TYR A 299 7.51 -23.19 4.71
C TYR A 299 8.48 -22.28 3.95
N ASP A 300 8.24 -20.97 3.95
CA ASP A 300 9.05 -19.95 3.28
C ASP A 300 10.44 -19.73 3.94
N LEU A 301 10.71 -20.32 5.12
CA LEU A 301 12.05 -20.33 5.74
C LEU A 301 13.02 -21.31 5.06
N ASN A 302 12.50 -22.25 4.26
CA ASN A 302 13.33 -23.20 3.54
C ASN A 302 14.12 -22.51 2.42
N ASP A 303 15.37 -22.94 2.21
CA ASP A 303 16.13 -22.50 1.06
C ASP A 303 15.57 -23.09 -0.26
N ASN A 304 16.09 -22.62 -1.40
CA ASN A 304 15.64 -23.08 -2.72
C ASN A 304 15.86 -24.58 -2.92
N THR A 305 16.90 -25.16 -2.32
CA THR A 305 17.23 -26.58 -2.45
C THR A 305 16.19 -27.44 -1.71
N ALA A 306 15.92 -27.11 -0.44
CA ALA A 306 14.91 -27.74 0.38
C ALA A 306 13.51 -27.59 -0.22
N MET A 307 13.15 -26.40 -0.72
CA MET A 307 11.87 -26.21 -1.41
C MET A 307 11.72 -27.08 -2.66
N ASN A 308 12.79 -27.28 -3.42
CA ASN A 308 12.76 -28.16 -4.59
C ASN A 308 12.61 -29.63 -4.20
N ILE A 309 13.32 -30.08 -3.15
CA ILE A 309 13.16 -31.44 -2.60
C ILE A 309 11.72 -31.67 -2.14
N ILE A 310 11.12 -30.72 -1.42
CA ILE A 310 9.73 -30.84 -0.97
C ILE A 310 8.76 -30.92 -2.17
N LYS A 311 8.98 -30.12 -3.22
CA LYS A 311 8.17 -30.18 -4.44
C LYS A 311 8.29 -31.52 -5.17
N GLU A 312 9.51 -32.02 -5.36
CA GLU A 312 9.78 -33.31 -6.01
C GLU A 312 9.13 -34.46 -5.23
N ARG A 313 9.25 -34.46 -3.91
CA ARG A 313 8.61 -35.47 -3.04
C ARG A 313 7.08 -35.39 -3.09
N ASN A 314 6.50 -34.20 -3.03
CA ASN A 314 5.05 -34.01 -3.16
C ASN A 314 4.54 -34.54 -4.51
N GLN A 315 5.28 -34.33 -5.60
CA GLN A 315 4.97 -34.89 -6.91
C GLN A 315 5.06 -36.42 -6.95
N ALA A 316 6.07 -37.01 -6.29
CA ALA A 316 6.22 -38.46 -6.22
C ALA A 316 5.11 -39.15 -5.39
N ILE A 317 4.54 -38.42 -4.43
CA ILE A 317 3.45 -38.89 -3.55
C ILE A 317 2.06 -38.66 -4.18
N LEU A 318 1.91 -37.65 -5.03
CA LEU A 318 0.65 -37.32 -5.71
C LEU A 318 0.10 -38.54 -6.49
N GLY A 319 -1.07 -39.02 -6.06
CA GLY A 319 -1.76 -40.14 -6.70
C GLY A 319 -1.34 -41.54 -6.24
N LYS A 320 -0.42 -41.65 -5.27
CA LYS A 320 -0.05 -42.93 -4.64
C LYS A 320 -0.57 -42.98 -3.19
N THR A 321 -1.10 -44.13 -2.78
CA THR A 321 -1.59 -44.34 -1.41
C THR A 321 -0.45 -44.53 -0.40
N GLU A 322 0.67 -45.08 -0.86
CA GLU A 322 1.88 -45.31 -0.08
C GLU A 322 3.09 -45.24 -1.01
N VAL A 323 4.19 -44.65 -0.53
CA VAL A 323 5.46 -44.53 -1.26
C VAL A 323 6.58 -44.91 -0.30
N GLN A 324 7.46 -45.83 -0.69
CA GLN A 324 8.61 -46.18 0.12
C GLN A 324 9.65 -45.04 0.10
N LEU A 325 10.35 -44.83 1.21
CA LEU A 325 11.37 -43.77 1.32
C LEU A 325 12.49 -43.90 0.26
N SER A 326 12.86 -45.14 -0.08
CA SER A 326 13.85 -45.46 -1.14
C SER A 326 13.37 -45.13 -2.56
N GLU A 327 12.08 -44.89 -2.75
CA GLU A 327 11.50 -44.48 -4.02
C GLU A 327 11.49 -42.96 -4.21
N LEU A 328 11.85 -42.20 -3.18
CA LEU A 328 11.92 -40.75 -3.29
C LEU A 328 13.14 -40.33 -4.15
N PRO A 329 12.96 -39.42 -5.13
CA PRO A 329 14.01 -39.06 -6.07
C PRO A 329 15.31 -38.53 -5.44
N ASP A 330 15.20 -37.79 -4.33
CA ASP A 330 16.35 -37.27 -3.59
C ASP A 330 17.12 -38.38 -2.87
N ILE A 331 16.43 -39.33 -2.24
CA ILE A 331 17.04 -40.50 -1.59
C ILE A 331 17.73 -41.41 -2.61
N GLN A 332 17.15 -41.59 -3.80
CA GLN A 332 17.79 -42.36 -4.87
C GLN A 332 19.09 -41.72 -5.36
N ARG A 333 19.11 -40.40 -5.52
CA ARG A 333 20.33 -39.66 -5.87
C ARG A 333 21.39 -39.80 -4.79
N GLU A 334 21.01 -39.71 -3.53
CA GLU A 334 21.95 -39.89 -2.41
C GLU A 334 22.54 -41.30 -2.38
N LEU A 335 21.71 -42.34 -2.52
CA LEU A 335 22.15 -43.73 -2.61
C LEU A 335 23.11 -43.96 -3.78
N GLN A 336 22.84 -43.33 -4.94
CA GLN A 336 23.71 -43.43 -6.10
C GLN A 336 25.06 -42.73 -5.88
N ILE A 337 25.08 -41.58 -5.21
CA ILE A 337 26.31 -40.87 -4.84
C ILE A 337 27.14 -41.70 -3.85
N GLN A 338 26.50 -42.27 -2.83
CA GLN A 338 27.15 -43.13 -1.84
C GLN A 338 27.74 -44.41 -2.49
N GLN A 339 26.99 -45.03 -3.42
CA GLN A 339 27.49 -46.18 -4.18
C GLN A 339 28.72 -45.83 -5.03
N ASN A 340 28.71 -44.65 -5.68
CA ASN A 340 29.83 -44.18 -6.48
C ASN A 340 31.06 -43.86 -5.62
N GLN A 341 30.88 -43.29 -4.42
CA GLN A 341 31.96 -43.03 -3.46
C GLN A 341 32.57 -44.34 -2.94
N GLN A 342 31.75 -45.32 -2.56
CA GLN A 342 32.24 -46.63 -2.12
C GLN A 342 32.99 -47.40 -3.22
N MET A 343 32.60 -47.21 -4.49
CA MET A 343 33.32 -47.76 -5.65
C MET A 343 34.68 -47.10 -5.87
N PHE A 344 34.80 -45.80 -5.57
CA PHE A 344 36.07 -45.06 -5.64
C PHE A 344 37.01 -45.44 -4.50
N ASP A 345 36.50 -45.53 -3.27
CA ASP A 345 37.29 -45.88 -2.09
C ASP A 345 37.76 -47.35 -2.08
N ARG A 346 37.09 -48.23 -2.82
CA ARG A 346 37.53 -49.63 -3.02
C ARG A 346 38.60 -49.79 -4.11
N LYS A 347 38.87 -48.74 -4.90
CA LYS A 347 39.86 -48.75 -5.99
C LYS A 347 41.14 -47.96 -5.67
N SER A 348 41.17 -47.24 -4.54
CA SER A 348 42.41 -46.75 -3.91
C SER A 348 42.87 -47.74 -2.85
#